data_AF-A0A2A2GVA7-F1
#
_entry.id   AF-A0A2A2GVA7-F1
#
_cell.length_a   1.000
_cell.length_b   1.000
_cell.length_c   1.000
_cell.angle_alpha   90.00
_cell.angle_beta   90.00
_cell.angle_gamma   90.00
#
_symmetry.space_group_name_H-M   'P 1'
#
loop_
_entity.id
_entity.type
_entity.pdbx_description
1 polymer ?
#
loop_
_entity_poly.entity_id
_entity_poly.type
_entity_poly.pdbx_seq_one_letter_code
_entity_poly.pdbx_strand_id
1 'polypeptide(L)'
;MGNCVIYLKEVSFILIGGFGFFHLFFSFLSSNKSFKTLNAKLIGFDIALMISGVVFLLIYMYVTANAHSNYANQELFFTPLRTFVVSVLAAPFVSIVLPCMLVVRFVLLYKHRQFPNPFWDSIGLVAFAYFVAFLILDMGSFNYFMPANILAYIYTLYVISLYGKLLIKRVVFWCVSVVVGFILITNAIPQGIHYFTINKIQIRNFEHMFGFLQAYLTEYPQTTLYFDGFGRGLDRYYYFPSYGAIFSILPNLYNTQIFDIKSKEPNGKAFMANPEAKFSFYNSDEVSEPQSGDLVIVTFFSDKPITPEYIQALHQKYELLFVTNNFGYMPSYNLMSLGAYVLQKLGINHSLSNVGNTFKLPSQMYVFRVP
;
A
#
# COMPACT_ATOMS: atom_id res chain seq x y z
N MET A 1 22.07 5.17 14.71
CA MET A 1 21.37 4.15 13.89
C MET A 1 19.84 4.31 13.88
N GLY A 2 19.17 4.64 14.98
CA GLY A 2 17.69 4.81 14.99
C GLY A 2 17.13 5.86 14.02
N ASN A 3 17.83 6.99 13.83
CA ASN A 3 17.44 8.01 12.84
C ASN A 3 17.45 7.47 11.39
N CYS A 4 18.38 6.57 11.05
CA CYS A 4 18.53 6.04 9.70
C CYS A 4 17.34 5.19 9.22
N VAL A 5 16.59 4.57 10.14
CA VAL A 5 15.45 3.69 9.80
C VAL A 5 14.18 4.50 9.51
N ILE A 6 14.04 5.69 10.12
CA ILE A 6 12.92 6.61 9.85
C ILE A 6 13.06 7.24 8.45
N TYR A 7 14.28 7.31 7.92
CA TYR A 7 14.65 7.99 6.66
C TYR A 7 14.36 7.23 5.37
N LEU A 8 13.63 6.11 5.40
CA LEU A 8 13.29 5.34 4.21
C LEU A 8 12.09 5.90 3.40
N LYS A 9 11.47 7.00 3.85
CA LYS A 9 10.32 7.63 3.17
C LYS A 9 10.47 9.14 3.11
N GLU A 10 10.09 9.71 1.97
CA GLU A 10 10.29 11.12 1.58
C GLU A 10 9.69 12.10 2.59
N VAL A 11 8.55 11.74 3.20
CA VAL A 11 7.80 12.61 4.13
C VAL A 11 8.30 12.52 5.59
N SER A 12 9.22 11.59 5.88
CA SER A 12 9.68 11.33 7.25
C SER A 12 10.39 12.52 7.92
N PHE A 13 10.93 13.47 7.18
CA PHE A 13 11.50 14.69 7.76
C PHE A 13 10.48 15.53 8.51
N ILE A 14 9.20 15.48 8.12
CA ILE A 14 8.11 16.18 8.78
C ILE A 14 7.93 15.64 10.20
N LEU A 15 8.15 14.34 10.43
CA LEU A 15 8.05 13.75 11.75
C LEU A 15 9.09 14.31 12.72
N ILE A 16 10.36 14.34 12.29
CA ILE A 16 11.48 14.73 13.16
C ILE A 16 11.59 16.26 13.22
N GLY A 17 11.73 16.90 12.05
CA GLY A 17 11.90 18.36 11.97
C GLY A 17 10.63 19.12 12.34
N GLY A 18 9.47 18.62 11.93
CA GLY A 18 8.19 19.21 12.31
C GLY A 18 7.91 19.09 13.81
N PHE A 19 8.28 17.97 14.45
CA PHE A 19 8.14 17.85 15.90
C PHE A 19 9.00 18.87 16.62
N GLY A 20 10.29 19.00 16.26
CA GLY A 20 11.16 20.02 16.85
C GLY A 20 10.59 21.44 16.69
N PHE A 21 10.06 21.77 15.51
CA PHE A 21 9.44 23.07 15.25
C PHE A 21 8.20 23.31 16.12
N PHE A 22 7.21 22.41 16.09
CA PHE A 22 5.96 22.58 16.85
C PHE A 22 6.19 22.52 18.35
N HIS A 23 7.12 21.68 18.82
CA HIS A 23 7.43 21.55 20.24
C HIS A 23 8.03 22.82 20.79
N LEU A 24 8.98 23.43 20.08
CA LEU A 24 9.55 24.72 20.43
C LEU A 24 8.50 25.84 20.38
N PHE A 25 7.68 25.86 19.32
CA PHE A 25 6.62 26.85 19.14
C PHE A 25 5.60 26.82 20.29
N PHE A 26 5.09 25.63 20.64
CA PHE A 26 4.14 25.50 21.74
C PHE A 26 4.79 25.70 23.10
N SER A 27 6.05 25.32 23.28
CA SER A 27 6.82 25.64 24.49
C SER A 27 6.88 27.15 24.70
N PHE A 28 7.22 27.91 23.65
CA PHE A 28 7.23 29.37 23.67
C PHE A 28 5.85 29.98 23.96
N LEU A 29 4.78 29.45 23.37
CA LEU A 29 3.42 29.91 23.67
C LEU A 29 3.01 29.62 25.12
N SER A 30 3.38 28.45 25.65
CA SER A 30 3.09 28.07 27.04
C SER A 30 3.86 28.89 28.06
N SER A 31 5.01 29.45 27.67
CA SER A 31 5.90 30.25 28.52
C SER A 31 5.63 31.76 28.47
N ASN A 32 4.37 32.16 28.22
CA ASN A 32 3.98 33.56 28.03
C ASN A 32 4.82 34.30 26.98
N LYS A 33 5.24 33.60 25.92
CA LYS A 33 6.06 34.17 24.83
C LYS A 33 7.43 34.66 25.30
N SER A 34 8.00 34.05 26.33
CA SER A 34 9.36 34.32 26.79
C SER A 34 10.26 33.12 26.56
N PHE A 35 11.34 33.31 25.78
CA PHE A 35 12.39 32.30 25.62
C PHE A 35 13.28 32.19 26.86
N LYS A 36 13.34 33.24 27.70
CA LYS A 36 14.19 33.25 28.92
C LYS A 36 13.73 32.24 29.97
N THR A 37 12.47 31.86 29.93
CA THR A 37 11.85 30.89 30.84
C THR A 37 11.92 29.45 30.32
N LEU A 38 12.40 29.25 29.09
CA LEU A 38 12.53 27.93 28.49
C LEU A 38 13.89 27.31 28.84
N ASN A 39 13.90 26.00 29.05
CA ASN A 39 15.12 25.26 29.34
C ASN A 39 16.03 25.23 28.10
N ALA A 40 17.25 25.76 28.21
CA ALA A 40 18.22 25.79 27.11
C ALA A 40 18.51 24.40 26.52
N LYS A 41 18.49 23.34 27.34
CA LYS A 41 18.66 21.96 26.85
C LYS A 41 17.51 21.53 25.94
N LEU A 42 16.28 21.95 26.25
CA LEU A 42 15.08 21.65 25.47
C LEU A 42 15.10 22.40 24.14
N ILE A 43 15.48 23.69 24.16
CA ILE A 43 15.68 24.47 22.93
C ILE A 43 16.77 23.81 22.05
N GLY A 44 17.90 23.43 22.64
CA GLY A 44 18.99 22.76 21.92
C GLY A 44 18.55 21.44 21.29
N PHE A 45 17.73 20.65 22.00
CA PHE A 45 17.13 19.43 21.46
C PHE A 45 16.19 19.72 20.28
N ASP A 46 15.26 20.67 20.41
CA ASP A 46 14.32 21.02 19.34
C ASP A 46 15.04 21.54 18.08
N ILE A 47 16.08 22.37 18.27
CA ILE A 47 16.94 22.84 17.17
C ILE A 47 17.67 21.68 16.51
N ALA A 48 18.22 20.75 17.28
CA ALA A 48 18.89 19.58 16.72
C ALA A 48 17.93 18.71 15.89
N LEU A 49 16.67 18.55 16.32
CA LEU A 49 15.64 17.86 15.53
C LEU A 49 15.30 18.60 14.23
N MET A 50 15.14 19.92 14.27
CA MET A 50 14.91 20.73 13.07
C MET A 50 16.06 20.61 12.07
N ILE A 51 17.31 20.76 12.54
CA ILE A 51 18.51 20.58 11.71
C ILE A 51 18.56 19.17 11.13
N SER A 52 18.24 18.15 11.92
CA SER A 52 18.19 16.76 11.47
C SER A 52 17.18 16.55 10.33
N GLY A 53 16.01 17.21 10.39
CA GLY A 53 15.03 17.20 9.29
C GLY A 53 15.56 17.89 8.02
N VAL A 54 16.23 19.04 8.16
CA VAL A 54 16.84 19.77 7.03
C VAL A 54 17.95 18.96 6.37
N VAL A 55 18.86 18.39 7.16
CA VAL A 55 19.97 17.55 6.65
C VAL A 55 19.43 16.37 5.88
N PHE A 56 18.37 15.70 6.38
CA PHE A 56 17.73 14.63 5.62
C PHE A 56 17.17 15.12 4.29
N LEU A 57 16.45 16.24 4.27
CA LEU A 57 15.87 16.77 3.03
C LEU A 57 16.96 17.06 1.98
N LEU A 58 18.09 17.64 2.41
CA LEU A 58 19.25 17.89 1.54
C LEU A 58 19.86 16.59 1.00
N ILE A 59 20.06 15.58 1.84
CA ILE A 59 20.57 14.27 1.42
C ILE A 59 19.59 13.61 0.45
N TYR A 60 18.29 13.64 0.76
CA TYR A 60 17.24 13.08 -0.09
C TYR A 60 17.28 13.73 -1.48
N MET A 61 17.24 15.06 -1.56
CA MET A 61 17.35 15.79 -2.83
C MET A 61 18.62 15.46 -3.60
N TYR A 62 19.76 15.32 -2.92
CA TYR A 62 21.02 14.96 -3.57
C TYR A 62 20.99 13.54 -4.17
N VAL A 63 20.48 12.56 -3.43
CA VAL A 63 20.38 11.16 -3.87
C VAL A 63 19.37 11.00 -5.00
N THR A 64 18.24 11.73 -4.95
CA THR A 64 17.18 11.62 -5.96
C THR A 64 17.35 12.56 -7.14
N ALA A 65 18.36 13.45 -7.15
CA ALA A 65 18.56 14.44 -8.22
C ALA A 65 18.66 13.81 -9.62
N ASN A 66 19.20 12.59 -9.70
CA ASN A 66 19.37 11.85 -10.95
C ASN A 66 18.40 10.67 -11.09
N ALA A 67 17.29 10.63 -10.33
CA ALA A 67 16.32 9.55 -10.46
C ALA A 67 15.62 9.61 -11.84
N HIS A 68 15.71 8.53 -12.62
CA HIS A 68 15.19 8.46 -13.99
C HIS A 68 13.68 8.18 -14.07
N SER A 69 13.02 7.99 -12.93
CA SER A 69 11.59 7.69 -12.84
C SER A 69 10.94 8.62 -11.82
N ASN A 70 9.87 9.29 -12.23
CA ASN A 70 9.07 10.17 -11.39
C ASN A 70 7.67 9.57 -11.21
N TYR A 71 7.23 9.41 -9.97
CA TYR A 71 5.86 8.97 -9.66
C TYR A 71 4.80 9.90 -10.27
N ALA A 72 5.12 11.19 -10.42
CA ALA A 72 4.22 12.18 -11.01
C ALA A 72 3.90 11.91 -12.50
N ASN A 73 4.81 11.30 -13.26
CA ASN A 73 4.59 10.99 -14.69
C ASN A 73 3.76 9.71 -14.90
N GLN A 74 3.40 8.99 -13.82
CA GLN A 74 2.46 7.87 -13.85
C GLN A 74 1.01 8.36 -13.65
N GLU A 75 0.66 9.47 -14.32
CA GLU A 75 -0.60 10.23 -14.18
C GLU A 75 -1.89 9.40 -14.35
N LEU A 76 -1.82 8.18 -14.89
CA LEU A 76 -2.99 7.33 -15.11
C LEU A 76 -3.69 6.89 -13.81
N PHE A 77 -3.04 6.92 -12.64
CA PHE A 77 -3.60 6.29 -11.43
C PHE A 77 -3.69 7.17 -10.18
N PHE A 78 -3.00 8.31 -10.07
CA PHE A 78 -2.92 9.06 -8.81
C PHE A 78 -3.55 10.44 -8.96
N THR A 79 -4.67 10.69 -8.25
CA THR A 79 -5.32 12.00 -8.16
C THR A 79 -5.56 12.37 -6.69
N PRO A 80 -5.60 13.66 -6.33
CA PRO A 80 -5.84 14.06 -4.94
C PRO A 80 -7.15 13.52 -4.37
N LEU A 81 -8.19 13.44 -5.21
CA LEU A 81 -9.48 12.87 -4.84
C LEU A 81 -9.38 11.37 -4.53
N ARG A 82 -8.67 10.60 -5.36
CA ARG A 82 -8.41 9.18 -5.08
C ARG A 82 -7.63 9.03 -3.77
N THR A 83 -6.55 9.79 -3.62
CA THR A 83 -5.69 9.77 -2.43
C THR A 83 -6.49 10.08 -1.18
N PHE A 84 -7.38 11.07 -1.23
CA PHE A 84 -8.30 11.40 -0.15
C PHE A 84 -9.26 10.26 0.17
N VAL A 85 -9.98 9.71 -0.83
CA VAL A 85 -10.91 8.59 -0.63
C VAL A 85 -10.20 7.36 -0.06
N VAL A 86 -9.03 7.01 -0.61
CA VAL A 86 -8.19 5.93 -0.10
C VAL A 86 -7.79 6.21 1.34
N SER A 87 -7.38 7.43 1.69
CA SER A 87 -6.99 7.77 3.06
C SER A 87 -8.15 7.71 4.06
N VAL A 88 -9.37 8.05 3.64
CA VAL A 88 -10.59 7.91 4.45
C VAL A 88 -10.86 6.45 4.76
N LEU A 89 -10.78 5.59 3.75
CA LEU A 89 -11.07 4.16 3.89
C LEU A 89 -9.93 3.37 4.56
N ALA A 90 -8.68 3.77 4.31
CA ALA A 90 -7.47 3.11 4.80
C ALA A 90 -7.11 3.50 6.23
N ALA A 91 -7.16 4.81 6.52
CA ALA A 91 -6.63 5.40 7.74
C ALA A 91 -7.63 6.40 8.35
N PRO A 92 -8.86 5.97 8.69
CA PRO A 92 -9.92 6.86 9.16
C PRO A 92 -9.57 7.62 10.44
N PHE A 93 -8.65 7.10 11.27
CA PHE A 93 -8.14 7.83 12.43
C PHE A 93 -7.34 9.07 12.05
N VAL A 94 -6.52 9.00 11.01
CA VAL A 94 -5.72 10.14 10.54
C VAL A 94 -6.58 11.11 9.72
N SER A 95 -7.45 10.58 8.87
CA SER A 95 -8.21 11.38 7.90
C SER A 95 -9.51 11.98 8.46
N ILE A 96 -10.09 11.37 9.50
CA ILE A 96 -11.33 11.85 10.14
C ILE A 96 -11.08 12.25 11.59
N VAL A 97 -10.64 11.30 12.44
CA VAL A 97 -10.59 11.51 13.89
C VAL A 97 -9.61 12.64 14.25
N LEU A 98 -8.40 12.60 13.70
CA LEU A 98 -7.36 13.57 14.00
C LEU A 98 -7.77 15.01 13.64
N PRO A 99 -8.27 15.32 12.42
CA PRO A 99 -8.80 16.65 12.11
C PRO A 99 -9.90 17.09 13.08
N CYS A 100 -10.86 16.22 13.40
CA CYS A 100 -11.90 16.54 14.38
C CYS A 100 -11.32 16.87 15.77
N MET A 101 -10.36 16.08 16.25
CA MET A 101 -9.71 16.30 17.54
C MET A 101 -8.88 17.58 17.56
N LEU A 102 -8.16 17.89 16.48
CA LEU A 102 -7.44 19.15 16.33
C LEU A 102 -8.40 20.34 16.34
N VAL A 103 -9.52 20.28 15.62
CA VAL A 103 -10.54 21.35 15.64
C VAL A 103 -11.08 21.55 17.06
N VAL A 104 -11.42 20.47 17.77
CA VAL A 104 -11.85 20.56 19.18
C VAL A 104 -10.76 21.21 20.04
N ARG A 105 -9.51 20.77 19.88
CA ARG A 105 -8.37 21.33 20.63
C ARG A 105 -8.19 22.82 20.36
N PHE A 106 -8.20 23.24 19.10
CA PHE A 106 -8.09 24.65 18.72
C PHE A 106 -9.24 25.49 19.29
N VAL A 107 -10.47 24.98 19.25
CA VAL A 107 -11.62 25.66 19.87
C VAL A 107 -11.43 25.81 21.39
N LEU A 108 -10.88 24.81 22.07
CA LEU A 108 -10.60 24.87 23.51
C LEU A 108 -9.47 25.87 23.84
N LEU A 109 -8.39 25.86 23.06
CA LEU A 109 -7.30 26.83 23.21
C LEU A 109 -7.78 28.27 22.98
N TYR A 110 -8.60 28.48 21.95
CA TYR A 110 -9.09 29.81 21.58
C TYR A 110 -10.19 30.32 22.52
N LYS A 111 -11.29 29.56 22.67
CA LYS A 111 -12.49 30.00 23.40
C LYS A 111 -12.35 29.86 24.92
N HIS A 112 -11.66 28.81 25.38
CA HIS A 112 -11.50 28.53 26.80
C HIS A 112 -10.12 28.93 27.35
N ARG A 113 -9.30 29.63 26.53
CA ARG A 113 -7.99 30.19 26.92
C ARG A 113 -7.06 29.16 27.59
N GLN A 114 -7.17 27.90 27.18
CA GLN A 114 -6.30 26.84 27.68
C GLN A 114 -4.89 27.01 27.11
N PHE A 115 -3.89 26.59 27.88
CA PHE A 115 -2.51 26.56 27.41
C PHE A 115 -2.26 25.35 26.49
N PRO A 116 -1.48 25.51 25.41
CA PRO A 116 -1.05 24.38 24.61
C PRO A 116 -0.14 23.48 25.45
N ASN A 117 -0.25 22.17 25.24
CA ASN A 117 0.70 21.21 25.77
C ASN A 117 1.78 20.98 24.72
N PRO A 118 3.03 21.41 24.96
CA PRO A 118 4.06 21.40 23.93
C PRO A 118 4.32 20.03 23.33
N PHE A 119 4.26 18.97 24.13
CA PHE A 119 4.49 17.62 23.64
C PHE A 119 3.31 17.10 22.82
N TRP A 120 2.12 17.08 23.44
CA TRP A 120 0.95 16.43 22.83
C TRP A 120 0.41 17.19 21.62
N ASP A 121 0.35 18.52 21.68
CA ASP A 121 -0.14 19.32 20.54
C ASP A 121 0.83 19.27 19.35
N SER A 122 2.12 19.07 19.59
CA SER A 122 3.11 18.79 18.54
C SER A 122 2.88 17.44 17.87
N ILE A 123 2.60 16.37 18.63
CA ILE A 123 2.26 15.05 18.06
C ILE A 123 1.06 15.18 17.12
N GLY A 124 0.00 15.85 17.56
CA GLY A 124 -1.21 16.04 16.75
C GLY A 124 -0.93 16.81 15.45
N LEU A 125 -0.20 17.92 15.53
CA LEU A 125 0.13 18.72 14.34
C LEU A 125 1.10 18.04 13.40
N VAL A 126 2.10 17.32 13.92
CA VAL A 126 3.03 16.55 13.09
C VAL A 126 2.33 15.42 12.36
N ALA A 127 1.45 14.68 13.05
CA ALA A 127 0.65 13.63 12.42
C ALA A 127 -0.21 14.20 11.27
N PHE A 128 -0.80 15.37 11.48
CA PHE A 128 -1.62 16.03 10.48
C PHE A 128 -0.79 16.60 9.32
N ALA A 129 0.35 17.23 9.61
CA ALA A 129 1.27 17.72 8.58
C ALA A 129 1.81 16.58 7.70
N TYR A 130 2.16 15.44 8.33
CA TYR A 130 2.58 14.23 7.62
C TYR A 130 1.48 13.69 6.70
N PHE A 131 0.23 13.66 7.19
CA PHE A 131 -0.92 13.28 6.38
C PHE A 131 -1.14 14.22 5.18
N VAL A 132 -1.13 15.53 5.43
CA VAL A 132 -1.30 16.55 4.38
C VAL A 132 -0.20 16.45 3.33
N ALA A 133 1.04 16.19 3.70
CA ALA A 133 2.12 16.00 2.74
C ALA A 133 1.88 14.81 1.80
N PHE A 134 1.34 13.69 2.30
CA PHE A 134 0.95 12.57 1.43
C PHE A 134 -0.23 12.91 0.49
N LEU A 135 -1.15 13.77 0.93
CA LEU A 135 -2.21 14.29 0.05
C LEU A 135 -1.64 15.18 -1.05
N ILE A 136 -0.68 16.05 -0.73
CA ILE A 136 -0.04 16.97 -1.70
C ILE A 136 0.80 16.19 -2.72
N LEU A 137 1.47 15.12 -2.28
CA LEU A 137 2.30 14.29 -3.16
C LEU A 137 1.49 13.27 -3.98
N ASP A 138 0.17 13.20 -3.80
CA ASP A 138 -0.71 12.20 -4.43
C ASP A 138 -0.32 10.73 -4.17
N MET A 139 0.41 10.49 -3.09
CA MET A 139 0.94 9.17 -2.72
C MET A 139 -0.02 8.45 -1.77
N GLY A 140 -1.19 8.07 -2.29
CA GLY A 140 -2.22 7.36 -1.54
C GLY A 140 -2.10 5.83 -1.62
N SER A 141 -1.57 5.20 -0.59
CA SER A 141 -1.67 3.74 -0.39
C SER A 141 -1.72 3.38 1.09
N PHE A 142 -2.27 2.21 1.38
CA PHE A 142 -2.58 1.71 2.72
C PHE A 142 -1.40 1.75 3.69
N ASN A 143 -0.19 1.53 3.19
CA ASN A 143 1.01 1.47 4.03
C ASN A 143 1.66 2.84 4.30
N TYR A 144 1.33 3.88 3.52
CA TYR A 144 1.98 5.19 3.66
C TYR A 144 1.54 5.95 4.91
N PHE A 145 0.30 5.75 5.36
CA PHE A 145 -0.24 6.49 6.50
C PHE A 145 0.11 5.90 7.87
N MET A 146 0.79 4.74 7.93
CA MET A 146 1.01 4.03 9.19
C MET A 146 1.70 4.87 10.29
N PRO A 147 2.79 5.63 10.02
CA PRO A 147 3.40 6.49 11.04
C PRO A 147 2.44 7.56 11.57
N ALA A 148 1.74 8.27 10.68
CA ALA A 148 0.72 9.25 11.09
C ALA A 148 -0.44 8.59 11.85
N ASN A 149 -0.81 7.35 11.52
CA ASN A 149 -1.90 6.63 12.17
C ASN A 149 -1.57 6.29 13.63
N ILE A 150 -0.33 5.88 13.89
CA ILE A 150 0.15 5.64 15.27
C ILE A 150 0.13 6.95 16.07
N LEU A 151 0.66 8.04 15.51
CA LEU A 151 0.66 9.35 16.18
C LEU A 151 -0.76 9.89 16.40
N ALA A 152 -1.66 9.73 15.42
CA ALA A 152 -3.07 10.10 15.52
C ALA A 152 -3.77 9.33 16.64
N TYR A 153 -3.52 8.02 16.77
CA TYR A 153 -4.10 7.19 17.83
C TYR A 153 -3.62 7.65 19.21
N ILE A 154 -2.30 7.83 19.36
CA ILE A 154 -1.68 8.30 20.60
C ILE A 154 -2.23 9.69 20.99
N TYR A 155 -2.34 10.62 20.04
CA TYR A 155 -2.94 11.94 20.28
C TYR A 155 -4.43 11.85 20.64
N THR A 156 -5.17 10.94 19.99
CA THR A 156 -6.59 10.71 20.28
C THR A 156 -6.77 10.23 21.73
N LEU A 157 -5.94 9.29 22.20
CA LEU A 157 -5.97 8.84 23.59
C LEU A 157 -5.72 9.98 24.57
N TYR A 158 -4.76 10.86 24.27
CA TYR A 158 -4.52 12.07 25.06
C TYR A 158 -5.78 12.96 25.14
N VAL A 159 -6.39 13.30 24.00
CA VAL A 159 -7.59 14.16 23.97
C VAL A 159 -8.77 13.51 24.68
N ILE A 160 -8.98 12.20 24.50
CA ILE A 160 -10.02 11.44 25.21
C ILE A 160 -9.76 11.42 26.73
N SER A 161 -8.51 11.25 27.16
CA SER A 161 -8.17 11.24 28.59
C SER A 161 -8.51 12.57 29.27
N LEU A 162 -8.33 13.69 28.57
CA LEU A 162 -8.62 15.03 29.08
C LEU A 162 -10.11 15.39 28.99
N TYR A 163 -10.78 15.03 27.89
CA TYR A 163 -12.10 15.58 27.55
C TYR A 163 -13.18 14.53 27.31
N GLY A 164 -12.91 13.24 27.55
CA GLY A 164 -13.82 12.14 27.22
C GLY A 164 -15.23 12.31 27.79
N LYS A 165 -15.36 12.78 29.04
CA LYS A 165 -16.67 13.06 29.67
C LYS A 165 -17.47 14.17 28.97
N LEU A 166 -16.78 15.15 28.39
CA LEU A 166 -17.41 16.23 27.62
C LEU A 166 -17.76 15.76 26.21
N LEU A 167 -16.85 15.01 25.58
CA LEU A 167 -16.99 14.51 24.22
C LEU A 167 -18.15 13.51 24.09
N ILE A 168 -18.29 12.58 25.03
CA ILE A 168 -19.33 11.53 24.98
C ILE A 168 -20.76 12.07 25.02
N LYS A 169 -20.95 13.29 25.54
CA LYS A 169 -22.24 13.97 25.57
C LYS A 169 -22.59 14.66 24.24
N ARG A 170 -21.64 14.78 23.31
CA ARG A 170 -21.86 15.46 22.03
C ARG A 170 -22.25 14.47 20.95
N VAL A 171 -23.33 14.76 20.23
CA VAL A 171 -23.82 13.95 19.10
C VAL A 171 -22.73 13.75 18.04
N VAL A 172 -21.95 14.80 17.75
CA VAL A 172 -20.85 14.75 16.77
C VAL A 172 -19.82 13.66 17.10
N PHE A 173 -19.51 13.44 18.39
CA PHE A 173 -18.58 12.39 18.79
C PHE A 173 -19.11 11.01 18.40
N TRP A 174 -20.39 10.74 18.69
CA TRP A 174 -21.05 9.48 18.31
C TRP A 174 -21.12 9.30 16.79
N CYS A 175 -21.45 10.35 16.03
CA CYS A 175 -21.44 10.28 14.57
C CYS A 175 -20.05 9.90 14.03
N VAL A 176 -18.99 10.56 14.51
CA VAL A 176 -17.61 10.25 14.12
C VAL A 176 -17.24 8.82 14.52
N SER A 177 -17.55 8.39 15.74
CA SER A 177 -17.26 7.04 16.23
C SER A 177 -17.98 5.96 15.42
N VAL A 178 -19.25 6.17 15.07
CA VAL A 178 -20.02 5.21 14.25
C VAL A 178 -19.45 5.13 12.84
N VAL A 179 -19.17 6.27 12.19
CA VAL A 179 -18.60 6.30 10.84
C VAL A 179 -17.22 5.63 10.82
N VAL A 180 -16.34 5.99 11.74
CA VAL A 180 -14.99 5.40 11.85
C VAL A 180 -15.07 3.92 12.19
N GLY A 181 -15.94 3.53 13.14
CA GLY A 181 -16.16 2.13 13.51
C GLY A 181 -16.65 1.30 12.32
N PHE A 182 -17.59 1.82 11.54
CA PHE A 182 -18.05 1.18 10.30
C PHE A 182 -16.88 1.00 9.32
N ILE A 183 -16.13 2.06 9.00
CA ILE A 183 -14.99 1.98 8.07
C ILE A 183 -13.93 0.98 8.56
N LEU A 184 -13.64 0.94 9.86
CA LEU A 184 -12.68 0.00 10.42
C LEU A 184 -13.13 -1.45 10.20
N ILE A 185 -14.38 -1.77 10.53
CA ILE A 185 -14.92 -3.13 10.46
C ILE A 185 -15.10 -3.58 9.01
N THR A 186 -15.56 -2.69 8.12
CA THR A 186 -15.89 -3.07 6.73
C THR A 186 -14.73 -2.88 5.76
N ASN A 187 -13.71 -2.09 6.10
CA ASN A 187 -12.60 -1.80 5.21
C ASN A 187 -11.22 -2.03 5.84
N ALA A 188 -10.82 -1.19 6.80
CA ALA A 188 -9.43 -1.12 7.23
C ALA A 188 -8.93 -2.41 7.91
N ILE A 189 -9.74 -3.04 8.78
CA ILE A 189 -9.39 -4.29 9.45
C ILE A 189 -9.35 -5.47 8.47
N PRO A 190 -10.42 -5.76 7.67
CA PRO A 190 -10.36 -6.82 6.67
C PRO A 190 -9.18 -6.68 5.72
N GLN A 191 -8.88 -5.44 5.32
CA GLN A 191 -7.75 -5.16 4.46
C GLN A 191 -6.38 -5.37 5.16
N GLY A 192 -6.26 -4.98 6.42
CA GLY A 192 -5.06 -5.28 7.22
C GLY A 192 -4.83 -6.79 7.34
N ILE A 193 -5.88 -7.57 7.59
CA ILE A 193 -5.81 -9.04 7.63
C ILE A 193 -5.45 -9.60 6.26
N HIS A 194 -6.04 -9.08 5.17
CA HIS A 194 -5.69 -9.46 3.81
C HIS A 194 -4.19 -9.26 3.53
N TYR A 195 -3.61 -8.08 3.80
CA TYR A 195 -2.18 -7.85 3.58
C TYR A 195 -1.29 -8.68 4.50
N PHE A 196 -1.71 -8.88 5.76
CA PHE A 196 -1.00 -9.77 6.68
C PHE A 196 -0.94 -11.20 6.12
N THR A 197 -2.07 -11.71 5.64
CA THR A 197 -2.17 -13.06 5.10
C THR A 197 -1.48 -13.19 3.72
N ILE A 198 -1.46 -12.14 2.89
CA ILE A 198 -0.58 -12.12 1.71
C ILE A 198 0.87 -12.31 2.13
N ASN A 199 1.36 -11.48 3.04
CA ASN A 199 2.78 -11.48 3.41
C ASN A 199 3.22 -12.74 4.17
N LYS A 200 2.29 -13.45 4.83
CA LYS A 200 2.63 -14.66 5.60
C LYS A 200 2.27 -15.96 4.91
N ILE A 201 1.15 -16.00 4.20
CA ILE A 201 0.58 -17.24 3.66
C ILE A 201 0.82 -17.31 2.17
N GLN A 202 0.54 -16.23 1.43
CA GLN A 202 0.76 -16.25 -0.02
C GLN A 202 2.25 -16.28 -0.38
N ILE A 203 3.12 -15.63 0.39
CA ILE A 203 4.57 -15.75 0.17
C ILE A 203 5.05 -17.20 0.34
N ARG A 204 4.56 -17.91 1.37
CA ARG A 204 4.84 -19.34 1.54
C ARG A 204 4.27 -20.19 0.40
N ASN A 205 3.06 -19.87 -0.05
CA ASN A 205 2.45 -20.55 -1.20
C ASN A 205 3.28 -20.35 -2.48
N PHE A 206 3.84 -19.15 -2.68
CA PHE A 206 4.77 -18.87 -3.77
C PHE A 206 6.03 -19.71 -3.67
N GLU A 207 6.63 -19.78 -2.48
CA GLU A 207 7.81 -20.62 -2.23
C GLU A 207 7.53 -22.09 -2.57
N HIS A 208 6.39 -22.64 -2.13
CA HIS A 208 6.03 -24.02 -2.46
C HIS A 208 5.79 -24.24 -3.95
N MET A 209 5.09 -23.30 -4.61
CA MET A 209 4.82 -23.36 -6.05
C MET A 209 6.13 -23.28 -6.85
N PHE A 210 7.04 -22.37 -6.51
CA PHE A 210 8.32 -22.25 -7.19
C PHE A 210 9.26 -23.41 -6.88
N GLY A 211 9.21 -23.99 -5.69
CA GLY A 211 9.89 -25.25 -5.39
C GLY A 211 9.39 -26.40 -6.27
N PHE A 212 8.07 -26.52 -6.45
CA PHE A 212 7.49 -27.47 -7.40
C PHE A 212 7.95 -27.20 -8.85
N LEU A 213 7.86 -25.94 -9.30
CA LEU A 213 8.27 -25.55 -10.66
C LEU A 213 9.76 -25.84 -10.90
N GLN A 214 10.63 -25.57 -9.91
CA GLN A 214 12.06 -25.86 -10.01
C GLN A 214 12.30 -27.37 -10.21
N ALA A 215 11.65 -28.22 -9.41
CA ALA A 215 11.76 -29.67 -9.55
C ALA A 215 11.25 -30.14 -10.93
N TYR A 216 10.08 -29.65 -11.35
CA TYR A 216 9.48 -30.00 -12.64
C TYR A 216 10.35 -29.57 -13.83
N LEU A 217 10.86 -28.33 -13.83
CA LEU A 217 11.69 -27.80 -14.91
C LEU A 217 13.09 -28.42 -14.97
N THR A 218 13.54 -29.07 -13.90
CA THR A 218 14.77 -29.87 -13.91
C THR A 218 14.58 -31.17 -14.68
N GLU A 219 13.40 -31.79 -14.57
CA GLU A 219 13.05 -33.03 -15.27
C GLU A 219 12.60 -32.76 -16.71
N TYR A 220 11.85 -31.68 -16.94
CA TYR A 220 11.34 -31.24 -18.23
C TYR A 220 11.93 -29.88 -18.61
N PRO A 221 13.21 -29.82 -19.04
CA PRO A 221 13.81 -28.57 -19.49
C PRO A 221 13.08 -28.06 -20.74
N GLN A 222 13.08 -26.74 -20.94
CA GLN A 222 12.42 -26.06 -22.08
C GLN A 222 10.89 -25.97 -22.03
N THR A 223 10.25 -26.36 -20.92
CA THR A 223 8.81 -26.09 -20.72
C THR A 223 8.52 -24.59 -20.74
N THR A 224 7.43 -24.21 -21.42
CA THR A 224 6.93 -22.82 -21.39
C THR A 224 5.96 -22.63 -20.23
N LEU A 225 6.10 -21.52 -19.52
CA LEU A 225 5.21 -21.13 -18.45
C LEU A 225 4.25 -20.04 -18.92
N TYR A 226 2.96 -20.20 -18.62
CA TYR A 226 1.91 -19.22 -18.81
C TYR A 226 1.29 -18.85 -17.48
N PHE A 227 1.53 -17.63 -17.00
CA PHE A 227 0.86 -17.09 -15.82
C PHE A 227 -0.51 -16.54 -16.24
N ASP A 228 -1.59 -17.18 -15.79
CA ASP A 228 -2.94 -16.86 -16.23
C ASP A 228 -3.39 -15.48 -15.75
N GLY A 229 -3.82 -14.62 -16.67
CA GLY A 229 -4.19 -13.24 -16.39
C GLY A 229 -3.00 -12.32 -16.08
N PHE A 230 -1.76 -12.76 -16.35
CA PHE A 230 -0.62 -11.85 -16.42
C PHE A 230 -0.53 -11.37 -17.87
N GLY A 231 -0.81 -10.09 -18.09
CA GLY A 231 -0.65 -9.48 -19.39
C GLY A 231 0.34 -8.33 -19.40
N ARG A 232 0.48 -7.73 -20.59
CA ARG A 232 1.55 -6.78 -20.90
C ARG A 232 0.97 -5.38 -21.08
N GLY A 233 1.60 -4.36 -20.51
CA GLY A 233 1.17 -2.96 -20.62
C GLY A 233 0.38 -2.47 -19.41
N LEU A 234 0.88 -1.39 -18.78
CA LEU A 234 0.32 -0.82 -17.55
C LEU A 234 -1.09 -0.22 -17.75
N ASP A 235 -1.43 0.17 -18.97
CA ASP A 235 -2.75 0.69 -19.33
C ASP A 235 -3.87 -0.35 -19.17
N ARG A 236 -3.50 -1.65 -19.16
CA ARG A 236 -4.45 -2.76 -19.07
C ARG A 236 -4.22 -3.65 -17.85
N TYR A 237 -2.98 -3.84 -17.43
CA TYR A 237 -2.59 -4.77 -16.36
C TYR A 237 -1.88 -4.01 -15.25
N TYR A 238 -2.57 -3.85 -14.11
CA TYR A 238 -2.11 -3.00 -13.01
C TYR A 238 -0.78 -3.50 -12.41
N TYR A 239 -0.58 -4.81 -12.34
CA TYR A 239 0.63 -5.40 -11.75
C TYR A 239 1.76 -5.66 -12.75
N PHE A 240 1.62 -5.21 -14.00
CA PHE A 240 2.65 -5.41 -15.03
C PHE A 240 4.08 -5.06 -14.57
N PRO A 241 4.33 -3.92 -13.87
CA PRO A 241 5.67 -3.58 -13.39
C PRO A 241 6.23 -4.56 -12.35
N SER A 242 5.37 -5.32 -11.66
CA SER A 242 5.75 -6.26 -10.60
C SER A 242 6.02 -7.68 -11.12
N TYR A 243 5.55 -8.04 -12.31
CA TYR A 243 5.70 -9.40 -12.85
C TYR A 243 7.15 -9.81 -13.05
N GLY A 244 8.03 -8.87 -13.43
CA GLY A 244 9.45 -9.15 -13.61
C GLY A 244 10.12 -9.66 -12.32
N ALA A 245 9.72 -9.14 -11.16
CA ALA A 245 10.20 -9.64 -9.87
C ALA A 245 9.79 -11.10 -9.65
N ILE A 246 8.54 -11.46 -9.99
CA ILE A 246 8.02 -12.83 -9.89
C ILE A 246 8.79 -13.76 -10.83
N PHE A 247 8.99 -13.36 -12.08
CA PHE A 247 9.69 -14.16 -13.09
C PHE A 247 11.16 -14.39 -12.77
N SER A 248 11.77 -13.45 -12.04
CA SER A 248 13.17 -13.54 -11.62
C SER A 248 13.42 -14.53 -10.49
N ILE A 249 12.38 -15.03 -9.80
CA ILE A 249 12.52 -15.96 -8.67
C ILE A 249 13.20 -17.27 -9.09
N LEU A 250 12.74 -17.90 -10.18
CA LEU A 250 13.32 -19.16 -10.66
C LEU A 250 14.80 -19.03 -11.07
N PRO A 251 15.21 -18.03 -11.89
CA PRO A 251 16.61 -17.80 -12.20
C PRO A 251 17.48 -17.42 -10.99
N ASN A 252 17.00 -16.53 -10.13
CA ASN A 252 17.86 -15.91 -9.12
C ASN A 252 17.94 -16.71 -7.81
N LEU A 253 16.83 -17.34 -7.39
CA LEU A 253 16.78 -18.08 -6.12
C LEU A 253 16.96 -19.58 -6.32
N TYR A 254 16.49 -20.12 -7.44
CA TYR A 254 16.50 -21.56 -7.73
C TYR A 254 17.51 -21.97 -8.79
N ASN A 255 18.24 -21.01 -9.38
CA ASN A 255 19.18 -21.23 -10.48
C ASN A 255 18.59 -22.03 -11.67
N THR A 256 17.28 -21.96 -11.86
CA THR A 256 16.59 -22.59 -12.99
C THR A 256 16.64 -21.63 -14.15
N GLN A 257 17.32 -21.99 -15.25
CA GLN A 257 17.56 -21.06 -16.36
C GLN A 257 16.91 -21.48 -17.68
N ILE A 258 16.64 -22.79 -17.86
CA ILE A 258 16.24 -23.40 -19.13
C ILE A 258 14.71 -23.54 -19.20
N PHE A 259 14.03 -22.40 -19.30
CA PHE A 259 12.59 -22.30 -19.50
C PHE A 259 12.24 -20.95 -20.12
N ASP A 260 11.02 -20.82 -20.64
CA ASP A 260 10.51 -19.56 -21.17
C ASP A 260 9.19 -19.19 -20.48
N ILE A 261 8.84 -17.90 -20.51
CA ILE A 261 7.56 -17.38 -20.05
C ILE A 261 6.92 -16.65 -21.20
N LYS A 262 5.68 -17.03 -21.55
CA LYS A 262 4.89 -16.39 -22.61
C LYS A 262 3.59 -15.83 -22.06
N SER A 263 3.00 -14.88 -22.80
CA SER A 263 1.68 -14.33 -22.50
C SER A 263 0.64 -14.91 -23.45
N LYS A 264 -0.47 -15.38 -22.90
CA LYS A 264 -1.71 -15.61 -23.66
C LYS A 264 -2.62 -14.38 -23.65
N GLU A 265 -2.35 -13.44 -22.75
CA GLU A 265 -3.19 -12.27 -22.57
C GLU A 265 -2.88 -11.21 -23.63
N PRO A 266 -3.91 -10.54 -24.19
CA PRO A 266 -3.73 -9.48 -25.16
C PRO A 266 -2.96 -8.29 -24.57
N ASN A 267 -2.12 -7.66 -25.39
CA ASN A 267 -1.31 -6.53 -24.96
C ASN A 267 -2.17 -5.28 -24.70
N GLY A 268 -1.74 -4.49 -23.72
CA GLY A 268 -2.09 -3.09 -23.57
C GLY A 268 -1.36 -2.25 -24.61
N LYS A 269 -1.92 -1.08 -24.90
CA LYS A 269 -1.41 -0.14 -25.92
C LYS A 269 -0.05 0.44 -25.53
N ALA A 270 0.27 0.48 -24.24
CA ALA A 270 1.52 1.03 -23.74
C ALA A 270 2.66 0.00 -23.71
N PHE A 271 2.43 -1.24 -24.11
CA PHE A 271 3.50 -2.25 -24.13
C PHE A 271 4.44 -2.05 -25.31
N MET A 272 5.74 -2.12 -25.04
CA MET A 272 6.81 -2.14 -26.03
C MET A 272 7.71 -3.33 -25.76
N ALA A 273 7.93 -4.17 -26.78
CA ALA A 273 8.82 -5.32 -26.67
C ALA A 273 10.27 -4.86 -26.48
N ASN A 274 11.02 -5.57 -25.66
CA ASN A 274 12.45 -5.40 -25.47
C ASN A 274 13.19 -6.65 -25.99
N PRO A 275 13.73 -6.63 -27.22
CA PRO A 275 14.36 -7.80 -27.83
C PRO A 275 15.50 -8.42 -27.01
N GLU A 276 16.13 -7.65 -26.11
CA GLU A 276 17.23 -8.13 -25.25
C GLU A 276 16.72 -8.86 -23.99
N ALA A 277 15.42 -8.83 -23.72
CA ALA A 277 14.86 -9.46 -22.54
C ALA A 277 14.92 -10.99 -22.63
N LYS A 278 15.23 -11.64 -21.51
CA LYS A 278 15.39 -13.09 -21.43
C LYS A 278 14.11 -13.86 -21.80
N PHE A 279 12.97 -13.43 -21.29
CA PHE A 279 11.70 -14.15 -21.43
C PHE A 279 10.86 -13.59 -22.59
N SER A 280 10.16 -14.46 -23.29
CA SER A 280 9.29 -14.05 -24.40
C SER A 280 8.14 -13.15 -24.03
N PHE A 281 7.75 -13.17 -22.77
CA PHE A 281 6.83 -12.21 -22.18
C PHE A 281 7.28 -10.75 -22.39
N TYR A 282 8.59 -10.46 -22.35
CA TYR A 282 9.10 -9.10 -22.58
C TYR A 282 9.75 -8.93 -23.94
N ASN A 283 10.28 -9.99 -24.55
CA ASN A 283 11.06 -9.89 -25.78
C ASN A 283 10.25 -9.75 -27.06
N SER A 284 8.97 -10.11 -27.02
CA SER A 284 8.07 -10.14 -28.16
C SER A 284 6.72 -9.54 -27.78
N ASP A 285 5.99 -9.02 -28.77
CA ASP A 285 4.60 -8.62 -28.66
C ASP A 285 3.62 -9.77 -29.02
N GLU A 286 4.13 -10.90 -29.50
CA GLU A 286 3.34 -12.07 -29.83
C GLU A 286 2.61 -12.62 -28.59
N VAL A 287 1.33 -12.91 -28.74
CA VAL A 287 0.53 -13.69 -27.78
C VAL A 287 0.32 -15.08 -28.33
N SER A 288 0.39 -16.10 -27.49
CA SER A 288 0.19 -17.50 -27.91
C SER A 288 -0.68 -18.25 -26.91
N GLU A 289 -1.44 -19.21 -27.41
CA GLU A 289 -2.17 -20.16 -26.55
C GLU A 289 -1.22 -21.25 -26.03
N PRO A 290 -1.39 -21.72 -24.79
CA PRO A 290 -0.61 -22.82 -24.24
C PRO A 290 -0.72 -24.09 -25.09
N GLN A 291 0.42 -24.74 -25.37
CA GLN A 291 0.53 -25.98 -26.15
C GLN A 291 0.76 -27.19 -25.25
N SER A 292 0.58 -28.40 -25.79
CA SER A 292 0.80 -29.65 -25.05
C SER A 292 2.19 -29.68 -24.40
N GLY A 293 2.24 -30.02 -23.11
CA GLY A 293 3.44 -30.00 -22.30
C GLY A 293 3.75 -28.66 -21.60
N ASP A 294 3.12 -27.56 -22.00
CA ASP A 294 3.26 -26.27 -21.31
C ASP A 294 2.54 -26.26 -19.96
N LEU A 295 2.96 -25.33 -19.09
CA LEU A 295 2.33 -25.14 -17.79
C LEU A 295 1.50 -23.87 -17.72
N VAL A 296 0.28 -24.00 -17.21
CA VAL A 296 -0.61 -22.87 -16.89
C VAL A 296 -0.62 -22.68 -15.37
N ILE A 297 -0.17 -21.51 -14.93
CA ILE A 297 0.00 -21.15 -13.53
C ILE A 297 -1.08 -20.14 -13.14
N VAL A 298 -1.90 -20.46 -12.14
CA VAL A 298 -2.96 -19.59 -11.64
C VAL A 298 -2.62 -19.12 -10.23
N THR A 299 -2.61 -17.80 -10.02
CA THR A 299 -2.26 -17.17 -8.73
C THR A 299 -3.19 -16.01 -8.40
N PHE A 300 -3.19 -15.56 -7.14
CA PHE A 300 -3.95 -14.38 -6.71
C PHE A 300 -3.48 -13.06 -7.35
N PHE A 301 -2.32 -13.05 -8.01
CA PHE A 301 -1.82 -11.90 -8.79
C PHE A 301 -2.46 -11.78 -10.17
N SER A 302 -3.25 -12.78 -10.59
CA SER A 302 -3.99 -12.71 -11.85
C SER A 302 -4.85 -11.45 -11.91
N ASP A 303 -4.79 -10.73 -13.04
CA ASP A 303 -5.72 -9.64 -13.35
C ASP A 303 -7.03 -10.19 -13.97
N LYS A 304 -7.26 -11.50 -13.98
CA LYS A 304 -8.56 -12.08 -14.37
C LYS A 304 -9.45 -12.36 -13.16
N PRO A 305 -10.78 -12.27 -13.30
CA PRO A 305 -11.70 -12.78 -12.30
C PRO A 305 -11.60 -14.31 -12.25
N ILE A 306 -10.83 -14.84 -11.31
CA ILE A 306 -10.69 -16.29 -11.11
C ILE A 306 -11.79 -16.77 -10.16
N THR A 307 -12.91 -17.23 -10.74
CA THR A 307 -14.04 -17.77 -9.99
C THR A 307 -13.89 -19.28 -9.76
N PRO A 308 -14.66 -19.88 -8.83
CA PRO A 308 -14.69 -21.34 -8.68
C PRO A 308 -15.03 -22.08 -9.99
N GLU A 309 -15.96 -21.54 -10.78
CA GLU A 309 -16.35 -22.11 -12.07
C GLU A 309 -15.20 -22.05 -13.07
N TYR A 310 -14.41 -20.97 -13.04
CA TYR A 310 -13.21 -20.85 -13.86
C TYR A 310 -12.17 -21.92 -13.54
N ILE A 311 -11.90 -22.15 -12.24
CA ILE A 311 -10.98 -23.20 -11.80
C ILE A 311 -11.52 -24.59 -12.19
N GLN A 312 -12.82 -24.84 -12.05
CA GLN A 312 -13.43 -26.09 -12.47
C GLN A 312 -13.29 -26.32 -13.99
N ALA A 313 -13.44 -25.28 -14.80
CA ALA A 313 -13.21 -25.36 -16.24
C ALA A 313 -11.74 -25.69 -16.57
N LEU A 314 -10.78 -25.16 -15.80
CA LEU A 314 -9.37 -25.53 -15.93
C LEU A 314 -9.12 -27.00 -15.57
N HIS A 315 -9.74 -27.52 -14.52
CA HIS A 315 -9.66 -28.95 -14.17
C HIS A 315 -10.22 -29.88 -15.25
N GLN A 316 -11.19 -29.41 -16.04
CA GLN A 316 -11.74 -30.17 -17.17
C GLN A 316 -10.84 -30.12 -18.40
N LYS A 317 -10.12 -29.01 -18.59
CA LYS A 317 -9.29 -28.76 -19.79
C LYS A 317 -7.85 -29.23 -19.63
N TYR A 318 -7.31 -29.15 -18.42
CA TYR A 318 -5.89 -29.36 -18.14
C TYR A 318 -5.70 -30.32 -16.96
N GLU A 319 -4.53 -30.95 -16.92
CA GLU A 319 -4.16 -31.84 -15.84
C GLU A 319 -3.61 -31.03 -14.66
N LEU A 320 -4.17 -31.20 -13.46
CA LEU A 320 -3.65 -30.55 -12.26
C LEU A 320 -2.39 -31.28 -11.79
N LEU A 321 -1.25 -30.57 -11.77
CA LEU A 321 0.00 -31.12 -11.23
C LEU A 321 0.27 -30.67 -9.79
N PHE A 322 -0.11 -29.44 -9.44
CA PHE A 322 0.20 -28.88 -8.13
C PHE A 322 -0.88 -27.93 -7.65
N VAL A 323 -1.17 -27.97 -6.35
CA VAL A 323 -2.05 -27.03 -5.66
C VAL A 323 -1.52 -26.75 -4.25
N THR A 324 -1.56 -25.48 -3.83
CA THR A 324 -1.16 -25.12 -2.46
C THR A 324 -2.26 -25.38 -1.43
N ASN A 325 -1.86 -25.58 -0.17
CA ASN A 325 -2.79 -25.53 0.95
C ASN A 325 -3.11 -24.06 1.28
N ASN A 326 -4.38 -23.73 1.39
CA ASN A 326 -4.87 -22.37 1.57
C ASN A 326 -5.29 -22.03 3.01
N PHE A 327 -4.78 -22.77 4.01
CA PHE A 327 -5.14 -22.50 5.38
C PHE A 327 -4.72 -21.07 5.81
N GLY A 328 -5.72 -20.23 6.07
CA GLY A 328 -5.59 -18.91 6.69
C GLY A 328 -5.51 -17.71 5.74
N TYR A 329 -5.51 -17.88 4.41
CA TYR A 329 -5.55 -16.71 3.52
C TYR A 329 -6.90 -16.02 3.58
N MET A 330 -6.88 -14.70 3.75
CA MET A 330 -8.09 -13.88 3.66
C MET A 330 -8.05 -13.10 2.33
N PRO A 331 -8.96 -13.39 1.39
CA PRO A 331 -9.15 -12.58 0.20
C PRO A 331 -9.46 -11.12 0.55
N SER A 332 -9.38 -10.23 -0.43
CA SER A 332 -9.61 -8.79 -0.26
C SER A 332 -11.11 -8.47 -0.10
N TYR A 333 -11.76 -9.03 0.92
CA TYR A 333 -13.16 -8.75 1.26
C TYR A 333 -13.27 -7.47 2.10
N ASN A 334 -13.08 -6.34 1.44
CA ASN A 334 -13.24 -5.01 2.03
C ASN A 334 -14.16 -4.14 1.18
N LEU A 335 -14.64 -3.05 1.78
CA LEU A 335 -15.57 -2.11 1.13
C LEU A 335 -15.03 -1.57 -0.20
N MET A 336 -13.72 -1.34 -0.31
CA MET A 336 -13.12 -0.87 -1.56
C MET A 336 -13.18 -1.92 -2.67
N SER A 337 -12.84 -3.18 -2.38
CA SER A 337 -12.96 -4.29 -3.33
C SER A 337 -14.41 -4.57 -3.72
N LEU A 338 -15.36 -4.46 -2.77
CA LEU A 338 -16.78 -4.58 -3.05
C LEU A 338 -17.25 -3.44 -3.98
N GLY A 339 -16.85 -2.20 -3.69
CA GLY A 339 -17.15 -1.05 -4.55
C GLY A 339 -16.61 -1.24 -5.96
N ALA A 340 -15.35 -1.67 -6.08
CA ALA A 340 -14.74 -1.99 -7.38
C ALA A 340 -15.51 -3.08 -8.13
N TYR A 341 -15.92 -4.15 -7.44
CA TYR A 341 -16.72 -5.23 -8.02
C TYR A 341 -18.09 -4.74 -8.53
N VAL A 342 -18.79 -3.90 -7.76
CA VAL A 342 -20.08 -3.32 -8.17
C VAL A 342 -19.90 -2.42 -9.39
N LEU A 343 -18.87 -1.56 -9.40
CA LEU A 343 -18.60 -0.67 -10.52
C LEU A 343 -18.26 -1.44 -11.81
N GLN A 344 -17.46 -2.51 -11.71
CA GLN A 344 -17.21 -3.43 -12.82
C GLN A 344 -18.51 -4.06 -13.34
N LYS A 345 -19.38 -4.55 -12.44
CA LYS A 345 -20.66 -5.18 -12.82
C LYS A 345 -21.61 -4.21 -13.53
N LEU A 346 -21.56 -2.92 -13.19
CA LEU A 346 -22.33 -1.88 -13.85
C LEU A 346 -21.71 -1.39 -15.17
N GLY A 347 -20.54 -1.92 -15.57
CA GLY A 347 -19.84 -1.51 -16.79
C GLY A 347 -19.29 -0.08 -16.73
N ILE A 348 -19.12 0.47 -15.53
CA ILE A 348 -18.59 1.82 -15.35
C ILE A 348 -17.07 1.75 -15.45
N ASN A 349 -16.52 2.31 -16.52
CA ASN A 349 -15.07 2.51 -16.65
C ASN A 349 -14.68 3.75 -15.84
N HIS A 350 -13.77 3.58 -14.87
CA HIS A 350 -13.24 4.68 -14.07
C HIS A 350 -11.75 4.44 -13.77
N SER A 351 -11.01 5.48 -13.41
CA SER A 351 -9.58 5.38 -13.04
C SER A 351 -9.31 4.55 -11.78
N LEU A 352 -10.35 4.23 -11.00
CA LEU A 352 -10.29 3.29 -9.87
C LEU A 352 -10.82 1.89 -10.24
N SER A 353 -11.29 1.70 -11.48
CA SER A 353 -11.80 0.42 -11.96
C SER A 353 -10.55 -0.41 -12.18
N ASN A 354 -10.20 -1.19 -11.18
CA ASN A 354 -9.31 -2.30 -11.40
C ASN A 354 -10.05 -3.19 -12.37
N VAL A 355 -9.73 -3.20 -13.66
CA VAL A 355 -10.19 -4.30 -14.52
C VAL A 355 -9.55 -5.55 -13.92
N GLY A 356 -10.36 -6.55 -13.59
CA GLY A 356 -9.85 -7.83 -13.11
C GLY A 356 -10.26 -8.27 -11.72
N ASN A 357 -9.29 -8.85 -11.02
CA ASN A 357 -9.48 -9.62 -9.80
C ASN A 357 -9.59 -8.75 -8.54
N THR A 358 -10.78 -8.19 -8.31
CA THR A 358 -11.05 -7.26 -7.20
C THR A 358 -10.87 -7.89 -5.82
N PHE A 359 -11.14 -9.18 -5.69
CA PHE A 359 -11.06 -9.92 -4.43
C PHE A 359 -9.75 -10.67 -4.20
N LYS A 360 -8.83 -10.67 -5.18
CA LYS A 360 -7.55 -11.41 -5.12
C LYS A 360 -7.74 -12.91 -4.95
N LEU A 361 -8.60 -13.48 -5.79
CA LEU A 361 -8.81 -14.92 -5.93
C LEU A 361 -7.97 -15.48 -7.10
N PRO A 362 -7.58 -16.75 -7.10
CA PRO A 362 -7.89 -17.74 -6.09
C PRO A 362 -6.94 -17.62 -4.90
N SER A 363 -7.41 -18.16 -3.79
CA SER A 363 -6.65 -18.23 -2.56
C SER A 363 -5.53 -19.29 -2.63
N GLN A 364 -5.76 -20.37 -3.39
CA GLN A 364 -4.77 -21.38 -3.73
C GLN A 364 -3.97 -20.96 -4.96
N MET A 365 -2.73 -21.42 -5.08
CA MET A 365 -2.01 -21.38 -6.35
C MET A 365 -2.13 -22.75 -7.00
N TYR A 366 -2.30 -22.75 -8.32
CA TYR A 366 -2.45 -23.95 -9.12
C TYR A 366 -1.41 -23.97 -10.22
N VAL A 367 -0.86 -25.15 -10.49
CA VAL A 367 -0.09 -25.40 -11.71
C VAL A 367 -0.75 -26.55 -12.45
N PHE A 368 -1.17 -26.26 -13.67
CA PHE A 368 -1.77 -27.20 -14.59
C PHE A 368 -0.81 -27.50 -15.74
N ARG A 369 -0.86 -28.72 -16.27
CA ARG A 369 -0.21 -29.12 -17.52
C ARG A 369 -1.22 -29.23 -18.64
N VAL A 370 -0.87 -28.70 -19.80
CA VAL A 370 -1.64 -28.91 -21.02
C VAL A 370 -1.37 -30.34 -21.52
N PRO A 371 -2.40 -31.18 -21.66
CA PRO A 371 -2.24 -32.60 -21.98
C PRO A 371 -1.73 -32.87 -23.40
#